data_AF-A0A7W1DV52-F1
#
_entry.id   AF-A0A7W1DV52-F1
#
_cell.length_a   1.000
_cell.length_b   1.000
_cell.length_c   1.000
_cell.angle_alpha   90.00
_cell.angle_beta   90.00
_cell.angle_gamma   90.00
#
_symmetry.space_group_name_H-M   'P 1'
#
loop_
_entity.id
_entity.type
_entity.pdbx_description
1 polymer ?
#
loop_
_entity_poly.entity_id
_entity_poly.type
_entity_poly.pdbx_seq_one_letter_code
_entity_poly.pdbx_strand_id
1 'polypeptide(L)'
;CMDINRGDRFDYLVSMSSPARGLQEWAAEHEPPDSPKRKERYVLGDVNTSIVKTARGRTIMVQHCTNLPRPYSRINIVQGTKGLFEGYPNRLYIEGRGKEHAWQSADEAMKEHEHPLWREIAEAAKGAGHGGMDYIEDYRLIKCLRDGSPTDMNVYDAAALSVLVPLTAKSVGRKAAPVDVPDFTRGRWKSLPPLPIVGM
;
A
#
# COMPACT_ATOMS: atom_id res chain seq x y z
N CYS A 1 -6.47 10.36 5.14
CA CYS A 1 -6.24 10.95 3.79
C CYS A 1 -7.14 10.30 2.73
N MET A 2 -7.33 8.97 2.75
CA MET A 2 -8.34 8.30 1.92
C MET A 2 -9.58 7.83 2.70
N ASP A 3 -9.46 7.75 4.03
CA ASP A 3 -10.54 7.47 4.99
C ASP A 3 -11.34 6.19 4.68
N ILE A 4 -10.62 5.18 4.15
CA ILE A 4 -11.18 3.86 3.87
C ILE A 4 -11.71 3.25 5.17
N ASN A 5 -12.93 2.70 5.09
CA ASN A 5 -13.73 2.20 6.20
C ASN A 5 -14.11 3.25 7.26
N ARG A 6 -13.85 4.54 7.03
CA ARG A 6 -14.07 5.65 7.98
C ARG A 6 -14.51 6.93 7.26
N GLY A 7 -15.37 6.80 6.24
CA GLY A 7 -15.84 7.91 5.41
C GLY A 7 -15.68 7.69 3.89
N ASP A 8 -14.99 6.63 3.49
CA ASP A 8 -14.95 6.08 2.14
C ASP A 8 -14.81 4.55 2.22
N ARG A 9 -14.87 3.85 1.07
CA ARG A 9 -14.57 2.42 0.96
C ARG A 9 -14.09 2.10 -0.45
N PHE A 10 -13.44 0.96 -0.62
CA PHE A 10 -13.28 0.38 -1.95
C PHE A 10 -14.65 -0.03 -2.51
N ASP A 11 -14.89 0.24 -3.78
CA ASP A 11 -16.17 -0.02 -4.44
C ASP A 11 -16.04 -1.15 -5.48
N TYR A 12 -15.16 -0.97 -6.46
CA TYR A 12 -14.79 -2.01 -7.43
C TYR A 12 -13.35 -1.85 -7.88
N LEU A 13 -12.80 -2.87 -8.53
CA LEU A 13 -11.48 -2.82 -9.15
C LEU A 13 -11.45 -3.45 -10.54
N VAL A 14 -10.43 -3.08 -11.31
CA VAL A 14 -9.98 -3.78 -12.52
C VAL A 14 -8.50 -4.16 -12.36
N SER A 15 -8.08 -5.27 -12.94
CA SER A 15 -6.71 -5.77 -12.83
C SER A 15 -6.22 -6.41 -14.11
N MET A 16 -4.95 -6.17 -14.44
CA MET A 16 -4.25 -6.75 -15.58
C MET A 16 -2.89 -7.28 -15.12
N SER A 17 -2.47 -8.40 -15.71
CA SER A 17 -1.16 -9.01 -15.47
C SER A 17 -0.42 -9.21 -16.78
N SER A 18 0.89 -9.02 -16.75
CA SER A 18 1.78 -9.55 -17.78
C SER A 18 1.80 -11.09 -17.78
N PRO A 19 2.43 -11.73 -18.77
CA PRO A 19 2.84 -13.13 -18.64
C PRO A 19 3.74 -13.37 -17.41
N ALA A 20 3.82 -14.62 -16.98
CA ALA A 20 4.75 -15.10 -15.96
C ALA A 20 5.99 -15.70 -16.65
N ARG A 21 7.14 -15.04 -16.56
CA ARG A 21 8.40 -15.45 -17.19
C ARG A 21 9.56 -15.39 -16.21
N GLY A 22 9.63 -14.37 -15.36
CA GLY A 22 10.79 -14.09 -14.50
C GLY A 22 11.20 -15.26 -13.62
N LEU A 23 10.25 -15.89 -12.90
CA LEU A 23 10.55 -17.06 -12.07
C LEU A 23 10.97 -18.29 -12.88
N GLN A 24 10.42 -18.46 -14.09
CA GLN A 24 10.79 -19.57 -14.97
C GLN A 24 12.22 -19.42 -15.49
N GLU A 25 12.59 -18.21 -15.91
CA GLU A 25 13.95 -17.86 -16.35
C GLU A 25 14.94 -18.02 -15.20
N TRP A 26 14.62 -17.47 -14.02
CA TRP A 26 15.44 -17.60 -12.83
C TRP A 26 15.70 -19.06 -12.45
N ALA A 27 14.66 -19.90 -12.40
CA ALA A 27 14.81 -21.32 -12.10
C ALA A 27 15.64 -22.06 -13.15
N ALA A 28 15.53 -21.69 -14.42
CA ALA A 28 16.32 -22.30 -15.49
C ALA A 28 17.84 -22.01 -15.36
N GLU A 29 18.18 -20.82 -14.87
CA GLU A 29 19.55 -20.35 -14.68
C GLU A 29 20.19 -20.83 -13.37
N HIS A 30 19.41 -20.93 -12.29
CA HIS A 30 19.94 -21.10 -10.94
C HIS A 30 19.73 -22.51 -10.36
N GLU A 31 18.87 -23.34 -10.95
CA GLU A 31 18.56 -24.66 -10.43
C GLU A 31 19.07 -25.80 -11.34
N PRO A 32 19.46 -26.95 -10.77
CA PRO A 32 19.84 -28.14 -11.55
C PRO A 32 18.73 -28.58 -12.52
N PRO A 33 19.07 -29.17 -13.69
CA PRO A 33 18.09 -29.60 -14.69
C PRO A 33 16.97 -30.52 -14.18
N ASP A 34 17.24 -31.33 -13.16
CA ASP A 34 16.31 -32.27 -12.55
C ASP A 34 15.50 -31.69 -11.37
N SER A 35 15.82 -30.45 -10.94
CA SER A 35 15.17 -29.77 -9.81
C SER A 35 13.66 -29.67 -10.01
N PRO A 36 12.84 -30.01 -8.98
CA PRO A 36 11.39 -29.83 -9.02
C PRO A 36 10.96 -28.41 -9.38
N LYS A 37 11.72 -27.39 -8.97
CA LYS A 37 11.43 -25.98 -9.25
C LYS A 37 11.42 -25.65 -10.75
N ARG A 38 12.25 -26.32 -11.55
CA ARG A 38 12.24 -26.15 -13.03
C ARG A 38 11.02 -26.76 -13.70
N LYS A 39 10.36 -27.72 -13.02
CA LYS A 39 9.15 -28.40 -13.49
C LYS A 39 7.87 -27.70 -13.06
N GLU A 40 7.96 -26.71 -12.17
CA GLU A 40 6.82 -25.89 -11.76
C GLU A 40 6.34 -25.00 -12.91
N ARG A 41 5.03 -24.74 -12.94
CA ARG A 41 4.43 -23.73 -13.81
C ARG A 41 4.03 -22.52 -12.98
N TYR A 42 4.82 -21.46 -13.06
CA TYR A 42 4.47 -20.18 -12.44
C TYR A 42 3.32 -19.52 -13.21
N VAL A 43 2.26 -19.15 -12.49
CA VAL A 43 1.04 -18.56 -13.08
C VAL A 43 0.82 -17.10 -12.69
N LEU A 44 1.54 -16.62 -11.67
CA LEU A 44 1.51 -15.22 -11.26
C LEU A 44 2.28 -14.39 -12.28
N GLY A 45 1.58 -13.52 -13.01
CA GLY A 45 2.21 -12.60 -13.96
C GLY A 45 3.27 -11.73 -13.28
N ASP A 46 4.38 -11.49 -13.99
CA ASP A 46 5.55 -10.81 -13.42
C ASP A 46 5.25 -9.38 -12.96
N VAL A 47 4.39 -8.68 -13.69
CA VAL A 47 3.89 -7.35 -13.36
C VAL A 47 2.37 -7.37 -13.38
N ASN A 48 1.76 -7.16 -12.21
CA ASN A 48 0.33 -6.88 -12.10
C ASN A 48 0.11 -5.39 -11.80
N THR A 49 -0.86 -4.78 -12.49
CA THR A 49 -1.35 -3.44 -12.19
C THR A 49 -2.86 -3.47 -12.04
N SER A 50 -3.34 -2.92 -10.93
CA SER A 50 -4.74 -2.86 -10.56
C SER A 50 -5.16 -1.42 -10.26
N ILE A 51 -6.37 -1.04 -10.67
CA ILE A 51 -6.97 0.25 -10.35
C ILE A 51 -8.22 -0.02 -9.51
N VAL A 52 -8.24 0.51 -8.29
CA VAL A 52 -9.37 0.43 -7.36
C VAL A 52 -10.11 1.76 -7.38
N LYS A 53 -11.43 1.70 -7.57
CA LYS A 53 -12.34 2.85 -7.44
C LYS A 53 -12.90 2.87 -6.01
N THR A 54 -13.00 4.05 -5.42
CA THR A 54 -13.65 4.22 -4.11
C THR A 54 -15.09 4.71 -4.27
N ALA A 55 -15.91 4.53 -3.23
CA ALA A 55 -17.30 4.97 -3.22
C ALA A 55 -17.44 6.50 -3.38
N ARG A 56 -16.42 7.28 -2.98
CA ARG A 56 -16.35 8.74 -3.21
C ARG A 56 -15.67 9.13 -4.53
N GLY A 57 -15.44 8.18 -5.43
CA GLY A 57 -14.97 8.44 -6.78
C GLY A 57 -13.45 8.60 -6.92
N ARG A 58 -12.68 8.37 -5.85
CA ARG A 58 -11.20 8.41 -5.90
C ARG A 58 -10.66 7.14 -6.53
N THR A 59 -9.40 7.17 -6.95
CA THR A 59 -8.72 6.01 -7.57
C THR A 59 -7.43 5.68 -6.85
N ILE A 60 -7.13 4.40 -6.71
CA ILE A 60 -5.88 3.89 -6.13
C ILE A 60 -5.27 2.92 -7.13
N MET A 61 -4.03 3.19 -7.54
CA MET A 61 -3.24 2.25 -8.34
C MET A 61 -2.44 1.36 -7.40
N VAL A 62 -2.54 0.05 -7.60
CA VAL A 62 -1.78 -0.96 -6.86
C VAL A 62 -0.98 -1.78 -7.87
N GLN A 63 0.33 -1.93 -7.63
CA GLN A 63 1.18 -2.78 -8.46
C GLN A 63 1.82 -3.89 -7.63
N HIS A 64 1.86 -5.08 -8.20
CA HIS A 64 2.61 -6.22 -7.67
C HIS A 64 3.67 -6.64 -8.69
N CYS A 65 4.93 -6.37 -8.37
CA CYS A 65 6.09 -6.65 -9.22
C CYS A 65 7.27 -7.07 -8.34
N THR A 66 7.35 -8.37 -8.07
CA THR A 66 8.30 -8.98 -7.12
C THR A 66 9.23 -10.01 -7.77
N ASN A 67 9.02 -10.31 -9.05
CA ASN A 67 9.67 -11.43 -9.74
C ASN A 67 10.69 -10.97 -10.81
N LEU A 68 10.92 -9.66 -10.91
CA LEU A 68 11.81 -9.06 -11.91
C LEU A 68 12.89 -8.20 -11.23
N PRO A 69 14.09 -8.09 -11.81
CA PRO A 69 15.14 -7.23 -11.29
C PRO A 69 14.74 -5.76 -11.39
N ARG A 70 14.66 -5.07 -10.25
CA ARG A 70 14.36 -3.64 -10.17
C ARG A 70 14.77 -3.03 -8.83
N PRO A 71 14.97 -1.70 -8.75
CA PRO A 71 15.07 -1.01 -7.48
C PRO A 71 13.81 -1.19 -6.62
N TYR A 72 14.00 -1.21 -5.30
CA TYR A 72 12.90 -1.25 -4.35
C TYR A 72 12.04 0.02 -4.46
N SER A 73 10.73 -0.15 -4.54
CA SER A 73 9.78 0.96 -4.43
C SER A 73 8.40 0.44 -4.03
N ARG A 74 7.75 1.19 -3.14
CA ARG A 74 6.33 1.03 -2.79
C ARG A 74 5.43 2.04 -3.52
N ILE A 75 5.98 2.79 -4.48
CA ILE A 75 5.35 3.89 -5.22
C ILE A 75 5.01 5.08 -4.30
N ASN A 76 4.16 4.86 -3.30
CA ASN A 76 3.75 5.82 -2.27
C ASN A 76 3.44 7.22 -2.84
N ILE A 77 2.51 7.26 -3.79
CA ILE A 77 2.03 8.50 -4.40
C ILE A 77 0.68 8.89 -3.81
N VAL A 78 0.54 10.16 -3.42
CA VAL A 78 -0.74 10.77 -3.05
C VAL A 78 -0.89 12.10 -3.74
N GLN A 79 -2.01 12.30 -4.44
CA GLN A 79 -2.29 13.51 -5.20
C GLN A 79 -3.62 14.13 -4.77
N GLY A 80 -3.61 15.44 -4.54
CA GLY A 80 -4.78 16.26 -4.32
C GLY A 80 -4.79 17.47 -5.27
N THR A 81 -5.78 18.33 -5.10
CA THR A 81 -5.98 19.50 -5.97
C THR A 81 -4.92 20.60 -5.81
N LYS A 82 -4.10 20.55 -4.75
CA LYS A 82 -3.08 21.56 -4.42
C LYS A 82 -1.67 20.99 -4.29
N GLY A 83 -1.48 19.71 -4.59
CA GLY A 83 -0.16 19.11 -4.45
C GLY A 83 -0.13 17.61 -4.65
N LEU A 84 1.11 17.11 -4.66
CA LEU A 84 1.49 15.75 -4.96
C LEU A 84 2.69 15.39 -4.09
N PHE A 85 2.66 14.23 -3.45
CA PHE A 85 3.82 13.61 -2.85
C PHE A 85 4.08 12.27 -3.53
N GLU A 86 5.35 11.93 -3.73
CA GLU A 86 5.81 10.65 -4.23
C GLU A 86 7.00 10.17 -3.40
N GLY A 87 6.98 8.89 -3.00
CA GLY A 87 8.12 8.24 -2.36
C GLY A 87 9.01 7.50 -3.36
N TYR A 88 10.21 7.10 -2.89
CA TYR A 88 11.17 6.30 -3.67
C TYR A 88 11.68 6.95 -4.97
N PRO A 89 12.32 8.14 -4.93
CA PRO A 89 12.72 8.92 -3.75
C PRO A 89 11.63 9.90 -3.28
N ASN A 90 11.76 10.39 -2.04
CA ASN A 90 10.79 11.35 -1.48
C ASN A 90 10.88 12.71 -2.17
N ARG A 91 9.80 13.08 -2.86
CA ARG A 91 9.67 14.35 -3.58
C ARG A 91 8.24 14.84 -3.51
N LEU A 92 8.06 16.14 -3.66
CA LEU A 92 6.74 16.74 -3.63
C LEU A 92 6.61 17.92 -4.59
N TYR A 93 5.36 18.30 -4.83
CA TYR A 93 4.95 19.56 -5.42
C TYR A 93 3.77 20.10 -4.62
N ILE A 94 3.82 21.39 -4.26
CA ILE A 94 2.73 22.09 -3.57
C ILE A 94 2.49 23.41 -4.30
N GLU A 95 1.24 23.66 -4.67
CA GLU A 95 0.83 24.88 -5.37
C GLU A 95 1.22 26.12 -4.54
N GLY A 96 1.93 27.07 -5.17
CA GLY A 96 2.41 28.28 -4.50
C GLY A 96 3.65 28.10 -3.60
N ARG A 97 4.26 26.92 -3.53
CA ARG A 97 5.54 26.67 -2.82
C ARG A 97 6.57 26.17 -3.81
N GLY A 98 7.71 26.85 -3.90
CA GLY A 98 8.83 26.45 -4.76
C GLY A 98 8.61 26.73 -6.25
N LYS A 99 9.35 26.01 -7.11
CA LYS A 99 9.33 26.24 -8.57
C LYS A 99 8.14 25.54 -9.23
N GLU A 100 7.40 26.26 -10.07
CA GLU A 100 6.30 25.71 -10.87
C GLU A 100 6.77 24.57 -11.78
N HIS A 101 5.89 23.57 -11.98
CA HIS A 101 6.13 22.40 -12.83
C HIS A 101 7.40 21.59 -12.50
N ALA A 102 7.93 21.72 -11.29
CA ALA A 102 9.14 21.04 -10.87
C ALA A 102 8.93 20.28 -9.55
N TRP A 103 9.50 19.09 -9.48
CA TRP A 103 9.66 18.39 -8.22
C TRP A 103 10.57 19.16 -7.27
N GLN A 104 10.22 19.11 -5.99
CA GLN A 104 11.04 19.59 -4.89
C GLN A 104 11.45 18.40 -4.02
N SER A 105 12.61 18.51 -3.36
CA SER A 105 12.94 17.59 -2.27
C SER A 105 11.84 17.68 -1.20
N ALA A 106 11.42 16.53 -0.67
CA ALA A 106 10.45 16.50 0.40
C ALA A 106 11.07 16.75 1.79
N ASP A 107 12.40 16.87 1.91
CA ASP A 107 13.10 16.86 3.21
C ASP A 107 12.61 17.93 4.19
N GLU A 108 12.43 19.17 3.72
CA GLU A 108 11.94 20.27 4.57
C GLU A 108 10.50 20.04 5.02
N ALA A 109 9.62 19.65 4.10
CA ALA A 109 8.22 19.38 4.40
C ALA A 109 8.06 18.16 5.31
N MET A 110 8.90 17.13 5.15
CA MET A 110 8.89 15.98 6.03
C MET A 110 9.29 16.36 7.46
N LYS A 111 10.27 17.26 7.65
CA LYS A 111 10.62 17.79 8.99
C LYS A 111 9.48 18.62 9.58
N GLU A 112 8.91 19.52 8.78
CA GLU A 112 7.80 20.40 9.16
C GLU A 112 6.57 19.58 9.61
N HIS A 113 6.23 18.55 8.85
CA HIS A 113 5.03 17.73 9.03
C HIS A 113 5.31 16.33 9.62
N GLU A 114 6.46 16.15 10.26
CA GLU A 114 6.83 14.87 10.87
C GLU A 114 5.77 14.44 11.90
N HIS A 115 5.35 13.18 11.81
CA HIS A 115 4.25 12.66 12.62
C HIS A 115 4.64 12.69 14.12
N PRO A 116 3.75 13.14 15.03
CA PRO A 116 4.06 13.23 16.46
C PRO A 116 4.59 11.93 17.07
N LEU A 117 3.90 10.80 16.85
CA LEU A 117 4.39 9.50 17.27
C LEU A 117 5.82 9.20 16.78
N TRP A 118 6.15 9.56 15.54
CA TRP A 118 7.49 9.33 14.99
C TRP A 118 8.53 10.19 15.73
N ARG A 119 8.24 11.48 15.96
CA ARG A 119 9.12 12.37 16.74
C ARG A 119 9.43 11.82 18.14
N GLU A 120 8.42 11.26 18.79
CA GLU A 120 8.51 10.78 20.17
C GLU A 120 9.26 9.45 20.29
N ILE A 121 9.20 8.60 19.25
CA ILE A 121 9.66 7.20 19.34
C ILE A 121 10.83 6.84 18.40
N ALA A 122 11.17 7.70 17.45
CA ALA A 122 12.15 7.39 16.39
C ALA A 122 13.52 6.95 16.95
N GLU A 123 14.00 7.55 18.04
CA GLU A 123 15.29 7.14 18.62
C GLU A 123 15.22 5.73 19.23
N ALA A 124 14.09 5.36 19.86
CA ALA A 124 13.87 4.00 20.36
C ALA A 124 13.70 2.98 19.23
N ALA A 125 13.15 3.42 18.09
CA ALA A 125 12.97 2.60 16.89
C ALA A 125 14.23 2.50 16.02
N LYS A 126 15.30 3.24 16.35
CA LYS A 126 16.50 3.33 15.52
C LYS A 126 17.21 1.98 15.42
N GLY A 127 17.52 1.58 14.19
CA GLY A 127 18.15 0.28 13.92
C GLY A 127 17.20 -0.92 14.02
N ALA A 128 15.93 -0.71 14.37
CA ALA A 128 14.91 -1.75 14.30
C ALA A 128 14.49 -2.02 12.83
N GLY A 129 13.68 -3.06 12.64
CA GLY A 129 13.29 -3.58 11.32
C GLY A 129 12.75 -2.51 10.36
N HIS A 130 13.12 -2.63 9.09
CA HIS A 130 12.71 -1.76 7.98
C HIS A 130 12.86 -0.25 8.22
N GLY A 131 13.86 0.17 9.01
CA GLY A 131 14.09 1.59 9.31
C GLY A 131 13.26 2.13 10.48
N GLY A 132 12.78 1.24 11.35
CA GLY A 132 12.07 1.58 12.59
C GLY A 132 10.55 1.44 12.52
N MET A 133 9.96 1.27 11.34
CA MET A 133 8.50 1.17 11.21
C MET A 133 7.91 -0.05 11.93
N ASP A 134 8.61 -1.19 11.90
CA ASP A 134 8.18 -2.43 12.56
C ASP A 134 8.07 -2.24 14.08
N TYR A 135 9.02 -1.51 14.68
CA TYR A 135 8.98 -1.20 16.11
C TYR A 135 7.74 -0.38 16.47
N ILE A 136 7.40 0.60 15.64
CA ILE A 136 6.26 1.49 15.88
C ILE A 136 4.93 0.73 15.73
N GLU A 137 4.85 -0.17 14.74
CA GLU A 137 3.70 -1.08 14.56
C GLU A 137 3.44 -1.90 15.83
N ASP A 138 4.45 -2.65 16.28
CA ASP A 138 4.34 -3.51 17.47
C ASP A 138 4.09 -2.69 18.74
N TYR A 139 4.76 -1.54 18.88
CA TYR A 139 4.53 -0.61 19.99
C TYR A 139 3.07 -0.17 20.06
N ARG A 140 2.49 0.28 18.93
CA ARG A 140 1.10 0.74 18.88
C ARG A 140 0.12 -0.39 19.19
N LEU A 141 0.36 -1.60 18.67
CA LEU A 141 -0.44 -2.76 19.00
C LEU A 141 -0.44 -3.03 20.51
N ILE A 142 0.75 -3.15 21.11
CA ILE A 142 0.90 -3.45 22.54
C ILE A 142 0.29 -2.34 23.40
N LYS A 143 0.50 -1.08 23.04
CA LYS A 143 -0.11 0.06 23.74
C LYS A 143 -1.63 -0.01 23.70
N CYS A 144 -2.24 -0.27 22.54
CA CYS A 144 -3.69 -0.40 22.44
C CYS A 144 -4.23 -1.52 23.35
N LEU A 145 -3.54 -2.66 23.37
CA LEU A 145 -3.90 -3.80 24.23
C LEU A 145 -3.78 -3.47 25.73
N ARG A 146 -2.72 -2.76 26.13
CA ARG A 146 -2.52 -2.35 27.54
C ARG A 146 -3.53 -1.31 28.00
N ASP A 147 -3.85 -0.36 27.13
CA ASP A 147 -4.76 0.75 27.44
C ASP A 147 -6.25 0.36 27.27
N GLY A 148 -6.53 -0.81 26.69
CA GLY A 148 -7.89 -1.23 26.36
C GLY A 148 -8.54 -0.38 25.27
N SER A 149 -7.74 0.24 24.39
CA SER A 149 -8.21 1.10 23.30
C SER A 149 -8.31 0.34 21.97
N PRO A 150 -9.11 0.84 21.01
CA PRO A 150 -9.17 0.25 19.67
C PRO A 150 -7.81 0.29 18.97
N THR A 151 -7.48 -0.75 18.22
CA THR A 151 -6.29 -0.77 17.35
C THR A 151 -6.41 0.24 16.21
N ASP A 152 -5.27 0.79 15.77
CA ASP A 152 -5.23 1.81 14.71
C ASP A 152 -5.83 1.29 13.39
N MET A 153 -5.56 0.00 13.09
CA MET A 153 -6.22 -0.77 12.02
C MET A 153 -7.06 -1.88 12.65
N ASN A 154 -8.33 -2.00 12.22
CA ASN A 154 -9.24 -3.03 12.72
C ASN A 154 -9.45 -4.16 11.70
N VAL A 155 -10.25 -5.16 12.06
CA VAL A 155 -10.52 -6.33 11.22
C VAL A 155 -11.13 -6.00 9.85
N TYR A 156 -11.89 -4.91 9.74
CA TYR A 156 -12.49 -4.49 8.47
C TYR A 156 -11.45 -3.87 7.54
N ASP A 157 -10.44 -3.20 8.10
CA ASP A 157 -9.29 -2.70 7.34
C ASP A 157 -8.47 -3.85 6.78
N ALA A 158 -8.16 -4.84 7.63
CA ALA A 158 -7.48 -6.05 7.20
C ALA A 158 -8.25 -6.77 6.09
N ALA A 159 -9.56 -7.00 6.27
CA ALA A 159 -10.39 -7.65 5.26
C ALA A 159 -10.44 -6.87 3.93
N ALA A 160 -10.60 -5.54 3.99
CA ALA A 160 -10.65 -4.69 2.79
C ALA A 160 -9.33 -4.67 2.01
N LEU A 161 -8.18 -4.74 2.70
CA LEU A 161 -6.87 -4.82 2.04
C LEU A 161 -6.61 -6.23 1.48
N SER A 162 -6.85 -7.27 2.29
CA SER A 162 -6.56 -8.66 1.91
C SER A 162 -7.45 -9.16 0.78
N VAL A 163 -8.70 -8.69 0.67
CA VAL A 163 -9.62 -9.12 -0.40
C VAL A 163 -9.12 -8.72 -1.80
N LEU A 164 -8.21 -7.76 -1.92
CA LEU A 164 -7.65 -7.39 -3.22
C LEU A 164 -6.97 -8.59 -3.90
N VAL A 165 -6.36 -9.52 -3.15
CA VAL A 165 -5.67 -10.70 -3.70
C VAL A 165 -6.62 -11.57 -4.56
N PRO A 166 -7.74 -12.12 -4.03
CA PRO A 166 -8.65 -12.91 -4.87
C PRO A 166 -9.41 -12.08 -5.91
N LEU A 167 -9.73 -10.81 -5.65
CA LEU A 167 -10.51 -10.00 -6.60
C LEU A 167 -9.70 -9.58 -7.82
N THR A 168 -8.41 -9.25 -7.64
CA THR A 168 -7.50 -8.96 -8.74
C THR A 168 -7.29 -10.19 -9.62
N ALA A 169 -7.05 -11.37 -9.02
CA ALA A 169 -6.99 -12.62 -9.76
C ALA A 169 -8.28 -12.90 -10.56
N LYS A 170 -9.46 -12.66 -9.95
CA LYS A 170 -10.76 -12.78 -10.62
C LYS A 170 -10.91 -11.81 -11.80
N SER A 171 -10.46 -10.57 -11.66
CA SER A 171 -10.50 -9.56 -12.72
C SER A 171 -9.58 -9.94 -13.87
N VAL A 172 -8.33 -10.33 -13.59
CA VAL A 172 -7.36 -10.83 -14.59
C VAL A 172 -7.95 -12.02 -15.36
N GLY A 173 -8.51 -13.01 -14.66
CA GLY A 173 -9.12 -14.19 -15.28
C GLY A 173 -10.36 -13.90 -16.13
N ARG A 174 -10.91 -12.68 -16.06
CA ARG A 174 -12.08 -12.22 -16.82
C ARG A 174 -11.73 -11.11 -17.80
N LYS A 175 -10.50 -11.09 -18.32
CA LYS A 175 -10.01 -10.06 -19.26
C LYS A 175 -10.16 -8.64 -18.71
N ALA A 176 -9.72 -8.44 -17.46
CA ALA A 176 -9.79 -7.17 -16.74
C ALA A 176 -11.22 -6.63 -16.54
N ALA A 177 -12.21 -7.51 -16.48
CA ALA A 177 -13.57 -7.09 -16.14
C ALA A 177 -13.62 -6.49 -14.72
N PRO A 178 -14.47 -5.47 -14.48
CA PRO A 178 -14.71 -4.93 -13.15
C PRO A 178 -15.17 -6.00 -12.16
N VAL A 179 -14.65 -5.92 -10.93
CA VAL A 179 -15.03 -6.80 -9.83
C VAL A 179 -15.34 -5.95 -8.60
N ASP A 180 -16.55 -6.09 -8.08
CA ASP A 180 -16.99 -5.38 -6.88
C ASP A 180 -16.22 -5.83 -5.63
N VAL A 181 -15.94 -4.86 -4.75
CA VAL A 181 -15.33 -5.09 -3.44
C VAL A 181 -16.42 -5.18 -2.39
N PRO A 182 -16.49 -6.27 -1.59
CA PRO A 182 -17.47 -6.39 -0.52
C PRO A 182 -17.35 -5.30 0.54
N ASP A 183 -18.48 -4.80 1.01
CA ASP A 183 -18.53 -3.93 2.19
C ASP A 183 -18.55 -4.77 3.47
N PHE A 184 -17.36 -5.08 3.97
CA PHE A 184 -17.20 -5.84 5.21
C PHE A 184 -17.76 -5.11 6.44
N THR A 185 -17.91 -3.78 6.38
CA THR A 185 -18.47 -3.00 7.48
C THR A 185 -20.00 -3.01 7.52
N ARG A 186 -20.65 -3.49 6.43
CA ARG A 186 -22.10 -3.46 6.21
C ARG A 186 -22.67 -2.04 6.36
N GLY A 187 -22.02 -1.06 5.73
CA GLY A 187 -22.41 0.34 5.75
C GLY A 187 -21.90 1.15 6.94
N ARG A 188 -21.30 0.51 7.97
CA ARG A 188 -20.76 1.23 9.14
C ARG A 188 -19.56 2.11 8.81
N TRP A 189 -18.89 1.91 7.68
CA TRP A 189 -17.83 2.81 7.20
C TRP A 189 -18.26 4.28 7.13
N LYS A 190 -19.58 4.57 7.03
CA LYS A 190 -20.12 5.93 7.02
C LYS A 190 -20.06 6.64 8.37
N SER A 191 -20.03 5.89 9.47
CA SER A 191 -20.12 6.42 10.84
C SER A 191 -18.95 6.01 11.73
N LEU A 192 -18.05 5.14 11.26
CA LEU A 192 -16.83 4.81 11.99
C LEU A 192 -15.93 6.05 12.10
N PRO A 193 -15.44 6.37 13.30
CA PRO A 193 -14.62 7.55 13.51
C PRO A 193 -13.31 7.45 12.72
N PRO A 194 -12.78 8.57 12.19
CA PRO A 194 -11.47 8.60 11.55
C PRO A 194 -10.37 8.20 12.54
N LEU A 195 -9.28 7.62 12.04
CA LEU A 195 -8.07 7.43 12.83
C LEU A 195 -7.45 8.81 13.11
N PRO A 196 -7.32 9.24 14.38
CA PRO A 196 -6.69 10.50 14.70
C PRO A 196 -5.18 10.46 14.40
N ILE A 197 -4.54 11.63 14.40
CA ILE A 197 -3.07 11.70 14.48
C ILE A 197 -2.70 11.28 15.90
N VAL A 198 -2.03 10.13 16.03
CA VAL A 198 -1.70 9.53 17.32
C VAL A 198 -0.33 10.01 17.84
N GLY A 199 -0.19 10.07 19.16
CA GLY A 199 1.09 10.17 19.88
C GLY A 199 1.32 8.93 20.74
N MET A 200 2.35 8.98 21.59
CA MET A 200 2.61 7.98 22.64
C MET A 200 1.54 7.97 23.75
#